data_AF-A0A8J2IJZ1-F1
#
_entry.id   AF-A0A8J2IJZ1-F1
#
_cell.length_a   1.000
_cell.length_b   1.000
_cell.length_c   1.000
_cell.angle_alpha   90.00
_cell.angle_beta   90.00
_cell.angle_gamma   90.00
#
_symmetry.space_group_name_H-M   'P 1'
#
loop_
_entity.id
_entity.type
_entity.pdbx_description
1 polymer ?
#
loop_
_entity_poly.entity_id
_entity_poly.type
_entity_poly.pdbx_seq_one_letter_code
_entity_poly.pdbx_strand_id
1 'polypeptide(L)'
;MSDTSEPEFLDDIAVYQLRGGNGDGAAMRFKFNDKQICVSIFPSNGRSTKDTQHLGPGERPLQDHLVDVIDRSMTRDHDKHESLVEEALIVILDVGRPLFGGPKSAVQDDDSLQPLLFPEVIYFRLDAPGQSASLIPINAGDGYSAEPTVDEDFEDGLRLRKDLPRFAPDEFKITHLFGHGAGSATAVVQAGGREMFCKACGTGLCNSGQRDELPRMIDIPNAFPDPSMIQVPQLLGYVHHKDTKQILGFVRHWIPGRTLDDVTITPEKGQKWIKQISQTIERLHEHGFVWGDGKPNNIVIDEKDDAWLIDFGGGTTKGWVDEELAETMEGDKQALGRIVEFLCHGNRRSSMLH
;
A
#
# COMPACT_ATOMS: atom_id res chain seq x y z
N MET A 1 4.14 -48.87 8.53
CA MET A 1 4.13 -47.69 9.42
C MET A 1 5.04 -46.67 8.76
N SER A 2 4.49 -45.91 7.82
CA SER A 2 5.16 -44.78 7.19
C SER A 2 4.47 -43.54 7.74
N ASP A 3 5.15 -42.91 8.69
CA ASP A 3 4.79 -41.63 9.26
C ASP A 3 5.14 -40.56 8.23
N THR A 4 4.14 -40.15 7.44
CA THR A 4 4.23 -38.98 6.57
C THR A 4 3.64 -37.81 7.34
N SER A 5 4.47 -37.16 8.14
CA SER A 5 4.21 -35.82 8.64
C SER A 5 4.20 -34.86 7.45
N GLU A 6 3.02 -34.45 7.02
CA GLU A 6 2.87 -33.27 6.15
C GLU A 6 3.49 -32.06 6.87
N PRO A 7 4.19 -31.16 6.15
CA PRO A 7 4.71 -29.96 6.77
C PRO A 7 3.54 -29.10 7.25
N GLU A 8 3.47 -28.83 8.56
CA GLU A 8 2.59 -27.80 9.11
C GLU A 8 2.99 -26.45 8.48
N PHE A 9 2.26 -26.03 7.46
CA PHE A 9 2.33 -24.66 6.98
C PHE A 9 1.81 -23.76 8.09
N LEU A 10 2.66 -22.90 8.66
CA LEU A 10 2.17 -21.80 9.49
C LEU A 10 1.24 -20.93 8.63
N ASP A 11 0.04 -20.64 9.15
CA ASP A 11 -0.90 -19.74 8.48
C ASP A 11 -0.26 -18.34 8.31
N ASP A 12 -0.29 -17.80 7.09
CA ASP A 12 0.13 -16.43 6.80
C ASP A 12 -1.01 -15.47 7.18
N ILE A 13 -0.85 -14.74 8.30
CA ILE A 13 -1.89 -13.88 8.86
C ILE A 13 -1.38 -12.45 8.99
N ALA A 14 -2.12 -11.49 8.42
CA ALA A 14 -1.83 -10.07 8.54
C ALA A 14 -3.11 -9.25 8.70
N VAL A 15 -3.25 -8.52 9.82
CA VAL A 15 -4.35 -7.57 10.03
C VAL A 15 -4.01 -6.26 9.31
N TYR A 16 -4.90 -5.78 8.46
CA TYR A 16 -4.65 -4.58 7.65
C TYR A 16 -5.66 -3.45 7.89
N GLN A 17 -6.81 -3.74 8.48
CA GLN A 17 -7.79 -2.70 8.81
C GLN A 17 -8.66 -3.06 10.01
N LEU A 18 -8.81 -2.10 10.92
CA LEU A 18 -9.79 -2.10 12.00
C LEU A 18 -10.76 -0.94 11.79
N ARG A 19 -12.03 -1.16 12.13
CA ARG A 19 -13.08 -0.15 12.12
C ARG A 19 -13.93 -0.25 13.37
N GLY A 20 -14.38 0.89 13.85
CA GLY A 20 -15.21 1.08 15.05
C GLY A 20 -15.08 2.53 15.52
N GLY A 21 -15.61 2.86 16.69
CA GLY A 21 -15.27 4.13 17.34
C GLY A 21 -16.36 4.75 18.22
N ASN A 22 -17.51 4.11 18.39
CA ASN A 22 -18.56 4.64 19.27
C ASN A 22 -19.41 3.57 19.94
N GLY A 23 -18.92 2.32 19.95
CA GLY A 23 -19.64 1.17 20.50
C GLY A 23 -20.87 0.74 19.72
N ASP A 24 -21.11 1.23 18.49
CA ASP A 24 -22.22 0.80 17.63
C ASP A 24 -21.88 -0.45 16.79
N GLY A 25 -20.64 -0.91 16.89
CA GLY A 25 -20.11 -2.11 16.27
C GLY A 25 -18.64 -1.93 15.93
N ALA A 26 -18.05 -2.97 15.35
CA ALA A 26 -16.68 -2.96 14.88
C ALA A 26 -16.52 -3.90 13.69
N ALA A 27 -15.46 -3.73 12.91
CA ALA A 27 -15.04 -4.69 11.91
C ALA A 27 -13.52 -4.88 11.93
N MET A 28 -13.10 -6.13 11.73
CA MET A 28 -11.70 -6.49 11.54
C MET A 28 -11.53 -7.11 10.16
N ARG A 29 -10.57 -6.58 9.39
CA ARG A 29 -10.14 -7.15 8.12
C ARG A 29 -8.70 -7.64 8.20
N PHE A 30 -8.50 -8.89 7.81
CA PHE A 30 -7.21 -9.56 7.84
C PHE A 30 -7.06 -10.54 6.70
N LYS A 31 -5.79 -10.75 6.30
CA LYS A 31 -5.38 -11.77 5.36
C LYS A 31 -5.22 -13.08 6.15
N PHE A 32 -5.73 -14.17 5.61
CA PHE A 32 -5.51 -15.52 6.12
C PHE A 32 -5.15 -16.41 4.94
N ASN A 33 -3.87 -16.80 4.84
CA ASN A 33 -3.30 -17.38 3.63
C ASN A 33 -3.62 -16.48 2.42
N ASP A 34 -4.14 -16.99 1.31
CA ASP A 34 -4.41 -16.16 0.11
C ASP A 34 -5.80 -15.49 0.10
N LYS A 35 -6.51 -15.44 1.24
CA LYS A 35 -7.89 -14.95 1.32
C LYS A 35 -8.01 -13.71 2.19
N GLN A 36 -8.87 -12.79 1.77
CA GLN A 36 -9.27 -11.66 2.60
C GLN A 36 -10.52 -12.01 3.40
N ILE A 37 -10.45 -11.82 4.71
CA ILE A 37 -11.54 -12.08 5.63
C ILE A 37 -11.97 -10.77 6.26
N CYS A 38 -13.28 -10.51 6.27
CA CYS A 38 -13.89 -9.39 6.99
C CYS A 38 -14.85 -9.94 8.05
N VAL A 39 -14.57 -9.66 9.33
CA VAL A 39 -15.42 -10.06 10.44
C VAL A 39 -16.09 -8.82 11.02
N SER A 40 -17.42 -8.78 10.93
CA SER A 40 -18.27 -7.75 11.52
C SER A 40 -18.73 -8.17 12.91
N ILE A 41 -18.61 -7.27 13.87
CA ILE A 41 -19.00 -7.47 15.26
C ILE A 41 -20.04 -6.42 15.60
N PHE A 42 -21.26 -6.85 15.91
CA PHE A 42 -22.35 -5.95 16.29
C PHE A 42 -22.58 -6.00 17.79
N PRO A 43 -23.08 -4.91 18.41
CA PRO A 43 -23.49 -4.93 19.80
C PRO A 43 -24.57 -5.99 20.05
N SER A 44 -24.53 -6.64 21.20
CA SER A 44 -25.44 -7.70 21.62
C SER A 44 -26.91 -7.27 21.62
N ASN A 45 -27.17 -6.00 21.93
CA ASN A 45 -28.49 -5.36 21.88
C ASN A 45 -28.84 -4.78 20.49
N GLY A 46 -27.96 -4.90 19.51
CA GLY A 46 -28.08 -4.35 18.16
C GLY A 46 -28.00 -2.82 18.06
N ARG A 47 -27.63 -2.11 19.14
CA ARG A 47 -27.58 -0.64 19.18
C ARG A 47 -26.27 -0.06 19.67
N SER A 48 -25.82 -0.48 20.85
CA SER A 48 -24.58 0.04 21.43
C SER A 48 -24.06 -0.84 22.56
N THR A 49 -22.73 -0.97 22.67
CA THR A 49 -22.04 -1.62 23.79
C THR A 49 -22.13 -0.85 25.10
N LYS A 50 -22.53 0.44 25.06
CA LYS A 50 -22.63 1.32 26.24
C LYS A 50 -23.57 0.76 27.31
N ASP A 51 -24.62 0.08 26.87
CA ASP A 51 -25.60 -0.50 27.78
C ASP A 51 -25.03 -1.66 28.60
N THR A 52 -23.96 -2.31 28.15
CA THR A 52 -23.34 -3.45 28.86
C THR A 52 -22.03 -3.10 29.57
N GLN A 53 -21.59 -1.83 29.53
CA GLN A 53 -20.35 -1.39 30.19
C GLN A 53 -20.37 -1.51 31.72
N HIS A 54 -21.56 -1.54 32.32
CA HIS A 54 -21.73 -1.70 33.76
C HIS A 54 -21.58 -3.15 34.23
N LEU A 55 -21.56 -4.13 33.31
CA LEU A 55 -21.43 -5.55 33.61
C LEU A 55 -19.97 -5.93 33.87
N GLY A 56 -19.76 -6.85 34.82
CA GLY A 56 -18.43 -7.33 35.18
C GLY A 56 -17.83 -8.31 34.15
N PRO A 57 -16.52 -8.58 34.23
CA PRO A 57 -15.88 -9.64 33.44
C PRO A 57 -16.57 -10.99 33.68
N GLY A 58 -17.03 -11.64 32.60
CA GLY A 58 -17.77 -12.92 32.66
C GLY A 58 -19.28 -12.79 32.42
N GLU A 59 -19.89 -11.68 32.84
CA GLU A 59 -21.32 -11.37 32.59
C GLU A 59 -21.53 -10.58 31.31
N ARG A 60 -20.52 -9.79 30.92
CA ARG A 60 -20.57 -9.00 29.69
C ARG A 60 -20.49 -9.89 28.44
N PRO A 61 -21.37 -9.71 27.45
CA PRO A 61 -21.27 -10.41 26.17
C PRO A 61 -19.91 -10.22 25.52
N LEU A 62 -19.31 -11.30 25.02
CA LEU A 62 -17.97 -11.26 24.43
C LEU A 62 -17.91 -10.33 23.20
N GLN A 63 -18.94 -10.29 22.37
CA GLN A 63 -19.00 -9.38 21.22
C GLN A 63 -18.97 -7.89 21.64
N ASP A 64 -19.59 -7.52 22.76
CA ASP A 64 -19.57 -6.13 23.24
C ASP A 64 -18.19 -5.75 23.78
N HIS A 65 -17.52 -6.69 24.45
CA HIS A 65 -16.14 -6.53 24.88
C HIS A 65 -15.20 -6.35 23.70
N LEU A 66 -15.34 -7.17 22.65
CA LEU A 66 -14.50 -7.09 21.45
C LEU A 66 -14.68 -5.79 20.67
N VAL A 67 -15.91 -5.28 20.56
CA VAL A 67 -16.16 -3.94 19.98
C VAL A 67 -15.38 -2.88 20.76
N ASP A 68 -15.44 -2.90 22.10
CA ASP A 68 -14.68 -1.96 22.94
C ASP A 68 -13.16 -2.17 22.84
N VAL A 69 -12.67 -3.40 22.68
CA VAL A 69 -11.24 -3.71 22.45
C VAL A 69 -10.76 -3.05 21.16
N ILE A 70 -11.52 -3.21 20.07
CA ILE A 70 -11.20 -2.60 18.77
C ILE A 70 -11.29 -1.07 18.85
N ASP A 71 -12.33 -0.53 19.48
CA ASP A 71 -12.49 0.92 19.67
C ASP A 71 -11.29 1.54 20.43
N ARG A 72 -10.80 0.85 21.47
CA ARG A 72 -9.62 1.28 22.23
C ARG A 72 -8.32 1.14 21.44
N SER A 73 -8.15 0.09 20.63
CA SER A 73 -6.92 -0.08 19.84
C SER A 73 -6.74 1.03 18.82
N MET A 74 -7.82 1.68 18.37
CA MET A 74 -7.76 2.81 17.44
C MET A 74 -7.45 4.16 18.12
N THR A 75 -7.35 4.21 19.45
CA THR A 75 -6.95 5.43 20.16
C THR A 75 -5.43 5.65 20.09
N ARG A 76 -4.94 6.89 20.23
CA ARG A 76 -3.53 7.30 19.99
C ARG A 76 -2.48 6.71 20.95
N ASP A 77 -2.82 5.71 21.75
CA ASP A 77 -1.90 5.02 22.66
C ASP A 77 -1.26 3.80 21.95
N HIS A 78 -0.11 4.02 21.31
CA HIS A 78 0.56 3.01 20.47
C HIS A 78 1.03 1.79 21.27
N ASP A 79 1.35 1.95 22.56
CA ASP A 79 1.93 0.88 23.39
C ASP A 79 0.95 -0.27 23.67
N LYS A 80 -0.36 -0.03 23.52
CA LYS A 80 -1.41 -1.04 23.75
C LYS A 80 -2.07 -1.54 22.47
N HIS A 81 -1.85 -0.86 21.35
CA HIS A 81 -2.50 -1.16 20.08
C HIS A 81 -2.33 -2.64 19.69
N GLU A 82 -1.08 -3.09 19.58
CA GLU A 82 -0.78 -4.45 19.10
C GLU A 82 -1.43 -5.53 19.98
N SER A 83 -1.31 -5.41 21.31
CA SER A 83 -1.93 -6.37 22.23
C SER A 83 -3.46 -6.44 22.14
N LEU A 84 -4.13 -5.31 21.90
CA LEU A 84 -5.57 -5.25 21.74
C LEU A 84 -6.02 -5.81 20.39
N VAL A 85 -5.25 -5.58 19.32
CA VAL A 85 -5.50 -6.19 18.01
C VAL A 85 -5.34 -7.70 18.09
N GLU A 86 -4.28 -8.17 18.75
CA GLU A 86 -4.00 -9.59 18.94
C GLU A 86 -5.10 -10.28 19.77
N GLU A 87 -5.58 -9.65 20.85
CA GLU A 87 -6.69 -10.16 21.67
C GLU A 87 -7.93 -10.46 20.83
N ALA A 88 -8.36 -9.49 20.01
CA ALA A 88 -9.53 -9.66 19.16
C ALA A 88 -9.30 -10.68 18.03
N LEU A 89 -8.09 -10.70 17.46
CA LEU A 89 -7.73 -11.63 16.39
C LEU A 89 -7.73 -13.08 16.88
N ILE A 90 -7.18 -13.35 18.08
CA ILE A 90 -7.16 -14.69 18.67
C ILE A 90 -8.58 -15.27 18.77
N VAL A 91 -9.52 -14.50 19.34
CA VAL A 91 -10.91 -14.95 19.47
C VAL A 91 -11.53 -15.29 18.12
N ILE A 92 -11.29 -14.47 17.10
CA ILE A 92 -11.80 -14.70 15.74
C ILE A 92 -11.17 -15.95 15.11
N LEU A 93 -9.86 -16.13 15.27
CA LEU A 93 -9.13 -17.27 14.71
C LEU A 93 -9.54 -18.59 15.37
N ASP A 94 -9.77 -18.60 16.69
CA ASP A 94 -10.17 -19.80 17.43
C ASP A 94 -11.46 -20.43 16.89
N VAL A 95 -12.42 -19.60 16.47
CA VAL A 95 -13.69 -20.06 15.92
C VAL A 95 -13.70 -20.11 14.39
N GLY A 96 -12.82 -19.35 13.75
CA GLY A 96 -12.87 -19.07 12.32
C GLY A 96 -11.90 -19.85 11.46
N ARG A 97 -10.76 -20.32 12.00
CA ARG A 97 -9.76 -21.08 11.23
C ARG A 97 -10.35 -22.21 10.37
N PRO A 98 -11.29 -23.06 10.86
CA PRO A 98 -11.89 -24.11 10.04
C PRO A 98 -12.73 -23.58 8.87
N LEU A 99 -13.24 -22.35 8.97
CA LEU A 99 -14.10 -21.71 7.97
C LEU A 99 -13.29 -20.96 6.91
N PHE A 100 -12.09 -20.50 7.26
CA PHE A 100 -11.23 -19.74 6.34
C PHE A 100 -10.53 -20.66 5.32
N GLY A 101 -10.28 -21.92 5.69
CA GLY A 101 -9.56 -22.92 4.89
C GLY A 101 -10.30 -23.55 3.70
N GLY A 102 -11.40 -22.96 3.20
CA GLY A 102 -12.12 -23.47 2.03
C GLY A 102 -11.24 -23.58 0.75
N PRO A 103 -11.70 -24.25 -0.33
CA PRO A 103 -10.92 -24.41 -1.55
C PRO A 103 -10.35 -23.07 -2.04
N LYS A 104 -9.12 -23.08 -2.57
CA LYS A 104 -8.53 -21.92 -3.24
C LYS A 104 -9.51 -21.47 -4.32
N SER A 105 -9.87 -20.18 -4.31
CA SER A 105 -10.74 -19.62 -5.35
C SER A 105 -10.05 -19.87 -6.70
N ALA A 106 -10.79 -20.39 -7.69
CA ALA A 106 -10.25 -20.85 -8.98
C ALA A 106 -9.73 -19.71 -9.89
N VAL A 107 -9.59 -18.50 -9.34
CA VAL A 107 -9.20 -17.26 -10.03
C VAL A 107 -7.66 -17.13 -10.15
N GLN A 108 -6.90 -18.17 -9.83
CA GLN A 108 -5.42 -18.11 -9.76
C GLN A 108 -4.70 -17.96 -11.11
N ASP A 109 -5.40 -18.03 -12.24
CA ASP A 109 -4.80 -17.88 -13.58
C ASP A 109 -5.12 -16.52 -14.26
N ASP A 110 -5.69 -15.56 -13.53
CA ASP A 110 -5.90 -14.21 -14.05
C ASP A 110 -4.66 -13.35 -13.80
N ASP A 111 -3.79 -13.25 -14.81
CA ASP A 111 -2.61 -12.38 -14.82
C ASP A 111 -2.97 -10.86 -14.84
N SER A 112 -4.24 -10.48 -14.70
CA SER A 112 -4.65 -9.08 -14.71
C SER A 112 -4.50 -8.37 -13.36
N LEU A 113 -4.63 -7.05 -13.37
CA LEU A 113 -4.57 -6.23 -12.16
C LEU A 113 -5.85 -6.32 -11.32
N GLN A 114 -6.98 -6.72 -11.94
CA GLN A 114 -8.32 -6.77 -11.33
C GLN A 114 -8.36 -7.59 -10.02
N PRO A 115 -7.91 -8.85 -9.96
CA PRO A 115 -7.99 -9.65 -8.73
C PRO A 115 -7.09 -9.13 -7.60
N LEU A 116 -6.02 -8.38 -7.92
CA LEU A 116 -5.15 -7.78 -6.91
C LEU A 116 -5.76 -6.53 -6.27
N LEU A 117 -6.50 -5.73 -7.05
CA LEU A 117 -7.16 -4.52 -6.55
C LEU A 117 -8.51 -4.82 -5.89
N PHE A 118 -9.22 -5.83 -6.39
CA PHE A 118 -10.53 -6.24 -5.87
C PHE A 118 -10.50 -7.72 -5.48
N PRO A 119 -9.65 -8.08 -4.49
CA PRO A 119 -9.60 -9.45 -4.00
C PRO A 119 -10.95 -9.85 -3.41
N GLU A 120 -11.30 -11.12 -3.60
CA GLU A 120 -12.52 -11.68 -3.02
C GLU A 120 -12.42 -11.60 -1.49
N VAL A 121 -13.38 -10.90 -0.89
CA VAL A 121 -13.50 -10.77 0.57
C VAL A 121 -14.61 -11.70 1.05
N ILE A 122 -14.28 -12.57 1.99
CA ILE A 122 -15.25 -13.44 2.65
C ILE A 122 -15.73 -12.73 3.91
N TYR A 123 -17.04 -12.53 4.01
CA TYR A 123 -17.64 -11.79 5.11
C TYR A 123 -18.26 -12.73 6.14
N PHE A 124 -17.97 -12.44 7.40
CA PHE A 124 -18.57 -13.13 8.55
C PHE A 124 -19.12 -12.12 9.54
N ARG A 125 -20.14 -12.53 10.28
CA ARG A 125 -20.59 -11.90 11.51
C ARG A 125 -20.13 -12.74 12.69
N LEU A 126 -19.53 -12.10 13.69
CA LEU A 126 -19.30 -12.71 14.99
C LEU A 126 -20.60 -12.73 15.80
N ASP A 127 -21.00 -13.93 16.24
CA ASP A 127 -22.11 -14.15 17.15
C ASP A 127 -21.56 -14.71 18.46
N ALA A 128 -21.57 -13.90 19.52
CA ALA A 128 -21.00 -14.21 20.82
C ALA A 128 -21.80 -13.56 21.97
N PRO A 129 -23.05 -13.98 22.21
CA PRO A 129 -23.93 -13.39 23.22
C PRO A 129 -23.50 -13.72 24.66
N GLY A 130 -22.59 -14.68 24.85
CA GLY A 130 -22.04 -15.09 26.14
C GLY A 130 -20.52 -15.30 26.05
N GLN A 131 -20.02 -16.41 26.58
CA GLN A 131 -18.59 -16.78 26.52
C GLN A 131 -18.22 -17.66 25.31
N SER A 132 -19.23 -18.21 24.61
CA SER A 132 -19.02 -18.97 23.38
C SER A 132 -19.18 -18.06 22.17
N ALA A 133 -18.27 -18.19 21.21
CA ALA A 133 -18.29 -17.45 19.96
C ALA A 133 -18.52 -18.38 18.78
N SER A 134 -19.10 -17.84 17.71
CA SER A 134 -19.21 -18.49 16.41
C SER A 134 -19.15 -17.45 15.29
N LEU A 135 -18.74 -17.87 14.09
CA LEU A 135 -18.79 -17.03 12.90
C LEU A 135 -19.88 -17.52 11.97
N ILE A 136 -20.71 -16.57 11.52
CA ILE A 136 -21.79 -16.81 10.58
C ILE A 136 -21.42 -16.14 9.26
N PRO A 137 -21.35 -16.86 8.13
CA PRO A 137 -21.16 -16.24 6.82
C PRO A 137 -22.28 -15.25 6.52
N ILE A 138 -21.94 -14.08 5.99
CA ILE A 138 -22.88 -13.03 5.63
C ILE A 138 -22.56 -12.48 4.23
N ASN A 139 -23.49 -11.73 3.64
CA ASN A 139 -23.17 -10.94 2.44
C ASN A 139 -22.42 -9.66 2.83
N ALA A 140 -21.70 -9.08 1.88
CA ALA A 140 -20.97 -7.83 2.10
C ALA A 140 -21.85 -6.69 2.66
N GLY A 141 -23.09 -6.56 2.16
CA GLY A 141 -24.04 -5.52 2.58
C GLY A 141 -24.66 -5.71 3.97
N ASP A 142 -24.53 -6.90 4.55
CA ASP A 142 -25.02 -7.22 5.90
C ASP A 142 -23.95 -6.97 6.98
N GLY A 143 -22.72 -6.66 6.56
CA GLY A 143 -21.58 -6.42 7.43
C GLY A 143 -21.57 -5.03 8.04
N TYR A 144 -20.75 -4.86 9.08
CA TYR A 144 -20.40 -3.57 9.65
C TYR A 144 -19.44 -2.88 8.67
N SER A 145 -20.00 -2.30 7.60
CA SER A 145 -19.25 -1.60 6.57
C SER A 145 -20.04 -0.41 6.04
N ALA A 146 -19.64 0.80 6.44
CA ALA A 146 -19.61 1.87 5.47
C ALA A 146 -18.49 1.50 4.50
N GLU A 147 -18.80 1.13 3.25
CA GLU A 147 -17.79 1.17 2.17
C GLU A 147 -17.01 2.48 2.31
N PRO A 148 -15.68 2.53 2.07
CA PRO A 148 -14.97 3.80 2.05
C PRO A 148 -15.79 4.73 1.17
N THR A 149 -16.35 5.77 1.78
CA THR A 149 -17.12 6.77 1.04
C THR A 149 -16.18 7.29 -0.01
N VAL A 150 -16.56 7.08 -1.26
CA VAL A 150 -15.92 7.70 -2.42
C VAL A 150 -15.76 9.17 -2.04
N ASP A 151 -14.53 9.63 -1.88
CA ASP A 151 -14.27 11.04 -1.60
C ASP A 151 -14.50 11.78 -2.93
N GLU A 152 -15.78 11.96 -3.28
CA GLU A 152 -16.22 12.65 -4.49
C GLU A 152 -15.56 14.04 -4.58
N ASP A 153 -15.28 14.65 -3.42
CA ASP A 153 -14.68 15.98 -3.29
C ASP A 153 -13.17 16.02 -3.67
N PHE A 154 -12.42 14.92 -3.57
CA PHE A 154 -10.97 14.95 -3.84
C PHE A 154 -10.63 14.88 -5.33
N GLU A 155 -11.39 14.13 -6.12
CA GLU A 155 -11.18 14.10 -7.58
C GLU A 155 -11.42 15.46 -8.23
N ASP A 156 -12.39 16.22 -7.72
CA ASP A 156 -12.68 17.58 -8.17
C ASP A 156 -11.53 18.56 -7.85
N GLY A 157 -10.72 18.27 -6.83
CA GLY A 157 -9.51 19.02 -6.49
C GLY A 157 -8.30 18.67 -7.38
N LEU A 158 -8.27 17.47 -7.95
CA LEU A 158 -7.20 17.02 -8.83
C LEU A 158 -7.39 17.60 -10.23
N ARG A 159 -6.43 18.39 -10.70
CA ARG A 159 -6.41 18.93 -12.08
C ARG A 159 -6.01 17.85 -13.08
N LEU A 160 -6.79 16.77 -13.16
CA LEU A 160 -6.52 15.62 -14.01
C LEU A 160 -6.36 16.03 -15.48
N ARG A 161 -5.35 15.46 -16.13
CA ARG A 161 -5.10 15.66 -17.55
C ARG A 161 -6.11 14.88 -18.39
N LYS A 162 -6.99 15.61 -19.07
CA LYS A 162 -8.08 15.03 -19.88
C LYS A 162 -7.62 14.36 -21.16
N ASP A 163 -6.40 14.65 -21.59
CA ASP A 163 -5.80 14.10 -22.81
C ASP A 163 -5.15 12.73 -22.59
N LEU A 164 -4.94 12.32 -21.34
CA LEU A 164 -4.36 11.03 -21.01
C LEU A 164 -5.42 9.91 -21.01
N PRO A 165 -5.05 8.69 -21.47
CA PRO A 165 -5.92 7.54 -21.46
C PRO A 165 -6.29 7.09 -20.04
N ARG A 166 -7.41 6.40 -19.95
CA ARG A 166 -7.91 5.76 -18.73
C ARG A 166 -8.07 4.28 -19.02
N PHE A 167 -7.62 3.45 -18.09
CA PHE A 167 -7.63 1.99 -18.21
C PHE A 167 -8.38 1.39 -17.03
N ALA A 168 -9.23 0.40 -17.29
CA ALA A 168 -9.76 -0.47 -16.27
C ALA A 168 -8.72 -1.54 -15.88
N PRO A 169 -8.76 -2.09 -14.65
CA PRO A 169 -7.74 -3.03 -14.18
C PRO A 169 -7.69 -4.35 -14.95
N ASP A 170 -8.81 -4.78 -15.53
CA ASP A 170 -8.93 -5.97 -16.39
C ASP A 170 -8.29 -5.77 -17.78
N GLU A 171 -7.94 -4.54 -18.16
CA GLU A 171 -7.23 -4.24 -19.42
C GLU A 171 -5.71 -4.44 -19.32
N PHE A 172 -5.18 -4.54 -18.09
CA PHE A 172 -3.76 -4.73 -17.86
C PHE A 172 -3.41 -6.20 -17.72
N LYS A 173 -2.36 -6.62 -18.41
CA LYS A 173 -1.64 -7.87 -18.07
C LYS A 173 -0.41 -7.54 -17.24
N ILE A 174 -0.24 -8.18 -16.09
CA ILE A 174 0.94 -8.02 -15.25
C ILE A 174 2.12 -8.74 -15.91
N THR A 175 3.23 -8.03 -16.11
CA THR A 175 4.49 -8.62 -16.60
C THR A 175 5.51 -8.79 -15.49
N HIS A 176 5.46 -7.94 -14.46
CA HIS A 176 6.29 -8.07 -13.27
C HIS A 176 5.62 -7.46 -12.04
N LEU A 177 5.54 -8.19 -10.93
CA LEU A 177 4.93 -7.72 -9.69
C LEU A 177 6.00 -7.36 -8.66
N PHE A 178 6.10 -6.10 -8.27
CA PHE A 178 7.05 -5.64 -7.24
C PHE A 178 6.49 -5.80 -5.84
N GLY A 179 5.19 -5.58 -5.67
CA GLY A 179 4.51 -5.73 -4.39
C GLY A 179 3.01 -5.53 -4.52
N HIS A 180 2.26 -6.16 -3.63
CA HIS A 180 0.82 -5.96 -3.50
C HIS A 180 0.43 -5.94 -2.02
N GLY A 181 -0.55 -5.10 -1.68
CA GLY A 181 -1.15 -5.01 -0.34
C GLY A 181 -2.59 -5.51 -0.36
N ALA A 182 -3.33 -5.24 0.71
CA ALA A 182 -4.75 -5.55 0.79
C ALA A 182 -5.57 -4.65 -0.17
N GLY A 183 -5.66 -5.04 -1.45
CA GLY A 183 -6.35 -4.29 -2.49
C GLY A 183 -5.49 -3.24 -3.21
N SER A 184 -4.16 -3.29 -3.08
CA SER A 184 -3.24 -2.40 -3.77
C SER A 184 -2.15 -3.17 -4.51
N ALA A 185 -1.62 -2.60 -5.59
CA ALA A 185 -0.61 -3.25 -6.42
C ALA A 185 0.38 -2.23 -7.00
N THR A 186 1.65 -2.63 -7.00
CA THR A 186 2.77 -1.97 -7.66
C THR A 186 3.44 -2.97 -8.60
N ALA A 187 3.34 -2.72 -9.90
CA ALA A 187 3.72 -3.70 -10.93
C ALA A 187 4.16 -3.03 -12.24
N VAL A 188 4.88 -3.77 -13.07
CA VAL A 188 4.93 -3.52 -14.52
C VAL A 188 3.74 -4.22 -15.16
N VAL A 189 3.01 -3.46 -15.97
CA VAL A 189 1.81 -3.91 -16.68
C VAL A 189 1.93 -3.65 -18.18
N GLN A 190 1.26 -4.45 -18.98
CA GLN A 190 1.15 -4.29 -20.41
C GLN A 190 -0.30 -4.01 -20.81
N ALA A 191 -0.51 -2.92 -21.54
CA ALA A 191 -1.78 -2.60 -22.19
C ALA A 191 -1.50 -1.91 -23.54
N GLY A 192 -2.30 -2.23 -24.57
CA GLY A 192 -2.12 -1.65 -25.90
C GLY A 192 -0.74 -1.91 -26.54
N GLY A 193 -0.08 -3.02 -26.19
CA GLY A 193 1.27 -3.36 -26.66
C GLY A 193 2.41 -2.56 -26.01
N ARG A 194 2.13 -1.73 -25.00
CA ARG A 194 3.11 -0.92 -24.27
C ARG A 194 3.25 -1.41 -22.84
N GLU A 195 4.48 -1.57 -22.37
CA GLU A 195 4.77 -1.78 -20.95
C GLU A 195 4.85 -0.45 -20.19
N MET A 196 4.28 -0.45 -18.99
CA MET A 196 4.15 0.72 -18.13
C MET A 196 4.31 0.31 -16.68
N PHE A 197 4.80 1.21 -15.85
CA PHE A 197 4.79 1.03 -14.40
C PHE A 197 3.44 1.47 -13.86
N CYS A 198 2.79 0.62 -13.07
CA CYS A 198 1.47 0.83 -12.48
C CYS A 198 1.54 0.84 -10.97
N LYS A 199 0.83 1.80 -10.36
CA LYS A 199 0.60 1.87 -8.92
C LYS A 199 -0.88 2.20 -8.71
N ALA A 200 -1.63 1.27 -8.11
CA ALA A 200 -3.08 1.40 -7.96
C ALA A 200 -3.61 0.77 -6.66
N CYS A 201 -4.78 1.23 -6.22
CA CYS A 201 -5.50 0.76 -5.05
C CYS A 201 -7.01 0.67 -5.36
N GLY A 202 -7.64 -0.46 -5.07
CA GLY A 202 -9.06 -0.71 -5.33
C GLY A 202 -10.01 0.20 -4.55
N THR A 203 -9.55 0.79 -3.43
CA THR A 203 -10.32 1.77 -2.65
C THR A 203 -10.13 3.21 -3.14
N GLY A 204 -9.47 3.42 -4.29
CA GLY A 204 -9.15 4.74 -4.80
C GLY A 204 -7.87 5.32 -4.22
N LEU A 205 -7.69 6.63 -4.40
CA LEU A 205 -6.52 7.37 -3.89
C LEU A 205 -6.58 7.64 -2.38
N CYS A 206 -7.75 7.48 -1.75
CA CYS A 206 -7.96 7.73 -0.32
C CYS A 206 -7.07 6.83 0.55
N ASN A 207 -6.33 7.42 1.50
CA ASN A 207 -5.41 6.73 2.43
C ASN A 207 -4.29 5.94 1.75
N SER A 208 -3.92 6.32 0.52
CA SER A 208 -2.89 5.66 -0.27
C SER A 208 -1.72 6.62 -0.49
N GLY A 209 -0.47 6.16 -0.46
CA GLY A 209 0.70 7.00 -0.76
C GLY A 209 0.69 7.55 -2.19
N GLN A 210 -0.17 7.01 -3.05
CA GLN A 210 -0.46 7.48 -4.41
C GLN A 210 -1.14 8.86 -4.41
N ARG A 211 -1.82 9.23 -3.31
CA ARG A 211 -2.48 10.53 -3.15
C ARG A 211 -1.52 11.70 -3.33
N ASP A 212 -0.31 11.56 -2.78
CA ASP A 212 0.69 12.63 -2.78
C ASP A 212 1.57 12.59 -4.04
N GLU A 213 1.72 11.40 -4.65
CA GLU A 213 2.52 11.19 -5.86
C GLU A 213 1.81 11.70 -7.13
N LEU A 214 0.51 11.42 -7.28
CA LEU A 214 -0.22 11.70 -8.53
C LEU A 214 -0.24 13.18 -8.92
N PRO A 215 -0.48 14.16 -8.01
CA PRO A 215 -0.43 15.58 -8.36
C PRO A 215 0.92 16.00 -8.94
N ARG A 216 2.03 15.57 -8.32
CA ARG A 216 3.39 15.88 -8.78
C ARG A 216 3.64 15.31 -10.18
N MET A 217 3.16 14.10 -10.43
CA MET A 217 3.25 13.47 -11.75
C MET A 217 2.38 14.11 -12.84
N ILE A 218 1.32 14.83 -12.45
CA ILE A 218 0.51 15.63 -13.37
C ILE A 218 1.23 16.95 -13.70
N ASP A 219 1.83 17.59 -12.69
CA ASP A 219 2.39 18.94 -12.82
C ASP A 219 3.80 18.98 -13.44
N ILE A 220 4.66 18.01 -13.14
CA ILE A 220 6.02 17.92 -13.71
C ILE A 220 5.99 17.94 -15.26
N PRO A 221 5.17 17.12 -15.96
CA PRO A 221 5.07 17.19 -17.42
C PRO A 221 4.64 18.56 -17.97
N ASN A 222 3.90 19.36 -17.19
CA ASN A 222 3.49 20.70 -17.63
C ASN A 222 4.67 21.68 -17.62
N ALA A 223 5.61 21.51 -16.70
CA ALA A 223 6.86 22.27 -16.65
C ALA A 223 7.92 21.73 -17.62
N PHE A 224 7.87 20.42 -17.94
CA PHE A 224 8.79 19.75 -18.86
C PHE A 224 8.02 19.04 -20.00
N PRO A 225 7.49 19.77 -21.00
CA PRO A 225 6.67 19.16 -22.06
C PRO A 225 7.43 18.19 -22.96
N ASP A 226 8.74 18.37 -23.10
CA ASP A 226 9.63 17.42 -23.77
C ASP A 226 10.23 16.46 -22.73
N PRO A 227 9.91 15.15 -22.80
CA PRO A 227 10.40 14.16 -21.83
C PRO A 227 11.93 14.03 -21.79
N SER A 228 12.66 14.50 -22.80
CA SER A 228 14.13 14.51 -22.81
C SER A 228 14.72 15.64 -21.95
N MET A 229 13.91 16.60 -21.52
CA MET A 229 14.33 17.70 -20.66
C MET A 229 14.56 17.28 -19.21
N ILE A 230 14.08 16.12 -18.78
CA ILE A 230 14.26 15.68 -17.40
C ILE A 230 14.21 14.16 -17.26
N GLN A 231 15.13 13.58 -16.47
CA GLN A 231 15.20 12.16 -16.17
C GLN A 231 14.19 11.76 -15.08
N VAL A 232 12.92 12.05 -15.33
CA VAL A 232 11.79 11.70 -14.47
C VAL A 232 10.72 10.98 -15.30
N PRO A 233 10.23 9.81 -14.87
CA PRO A 233 9.20 9.07 -15.59
C PRO A 233 7.88 9.86 -15.69
N GLN A 234 7.44 10.11 -16.92
CA GLN A 234 6.21 10.89 -17.15
C GLN A 234 4.95 10.01 -16.97
N LEU A 235 3.88 10.63 -16.47
CA LEU A 235 2.54 10.05 -16.39
C LEU A 235 2.02 9.69 -17.79
N LEU A 236 1.47 8.48 -17.93
CA LEU A 236 0.95 7.95 -19.19
C LEU A 236 -0.56 7.77 -19.20
N GLY A 237 -1.19 7.67 -18.03
CA GLY A 237 -2.62 7.43 -17.93
C GLY A 237 -3.06 7.14 -16.50
N TYR A 238 -4.36 6.92 -16.35
CA TYR A 238 -4.97 6.65 -15.06
C TYR A 238 -5.57 5.25 -15.03
N VAL A 239 -5.53 4.63 -13.86
CA VAL A 239 -6.31 3.41 -13.59
C VAL A 239 -7.63 3.85 -12.99
N HIS A 240 -8.76 3.37 -13.51
CA HIS A 240 -10.08 3.74 -13.02
C HIS A 240 -10.99 2.55 -12.75
N HIS A 241 -11.93 2.72 -11.83
CA HIS A 241 -12.97 1.76 -11.58
C HIS A 241 -13.91 1.67 -12.78
N LYS A 242 -14.27 0.46 -13.20
CA LYS A 242 -15.08 0.22 -14.40
C LYS A 242 -16.45 0.90 -14.35
N ASP A 243 -17.12 0.77 -13.21
CA ASP A 243 -18.48 1.30 -13.01
C ASP A 243 -18.50 2.75 -12.51
N THR A 244 -17.89 3.03 -11.35
CA THR A 244 -17.92 4.35 -10.73
C THR A 244 -17.06 5.40 -11.44
N LYS A 245 -16.14 4.97 -12.32
CA LYS A 245 -15.15 5.84 -13.01
C LYS A 245 -14.15 6.54 -12.09
N GLN A 246 -14.16 6.23 -10.80
CA GLN A 246 -13.21 6.72 -9.81
C GLN A 246 -11.77 6.36 -10.19
N ILE A 247 -10.82 7.25 -9.95
CA ILE A 247 -9.40 7.01 -10.12
C ILE A 247 -8.88 6.11 -8.99
N LEU A 248 -8.37 4.96 -9.39
CA LEU A 248 -7.76 3.95 -8.52
C LEU A 248 -6.24 4.14 -8.39
N GLY A 249 -5.64 4.84 -9.34
CA GLY A 249 -4.19 5.02 -9.40
C GLY A 249 -3.75 5.51 -10.77
N PHE A 250 -2.50 5.21 -11.12
CA PHE A 250 -1.89 5.72 -12.34
C PHE A 250 -0.92 4.74 -12.99
N VAL A 251 -0.64 5.01 -14.27
CA VAL A 251 0.45 4.37 -15.02
C VAL A 251 1.44 5.41 -15.53
N ARG A 252 2.73 5.09 -15.48
CA ARG A 252 3.84 5.93 -15.97
C ARG A 252 4.84 5.15 -16.79
N HIS A 253 5.80 5.87 -17.38
CA HIS A 253 6.93 5.25 -18.05
C HIS A 253 7.59 4.20 -17.14
N TRP A 254 7.70 2.98 -17.67
CA TRP A 254 8.57 1.96 -17.12
C TRP A 254 10.01 2.26 -17.52
N ILE A 255 10.91 2.29 -16.54
CA ILE A 255 12.35 2.49 -16.76
C ILE A 255 13.02 1.15 -16.46
N PRO A 256 13.34 0.34 -17.49
CA PRO A 256 14.04 -0.92 -17.28
C PRO A 256 15.45 -0.65 -16.76
N GLY A 257 15.83 -1.31 -15.67
CA GLY A 257 17.09 -1.04 -14.99
C GLY A 257 17.16 -1.67 -13.62
N ARG A 258 18.16 -1.25 -12.84
CA ARG A 258 18.32 -1.63 -11.43
C ARG A 258 18.38 -0.38 -10.56
N THR A 259 18.02 -0.51 -9.29
CA THR A 259 18.17 0.61 -8.36
C THR A 259 19.64 0.93 -8.14
N LEU A 260 19.96 2.16 -7.73
CA LEU A 260 21.33 2.57 -7.44
C LEU A 260 21.97 1.76 -6.30
N ASP A 261 21.16 1.17 -5.42
CA ASP A 261 21.63 0.30 -4.33
C ASP A 261 22.10 -1.09 -4.84
N ASP A 262 21.60 -1.51 -6.01
CA ASP A 262 21.84 -2.85 -6.58
C ASP A 262 22.89 -2.87 -7.70
N VAL A 263 23.52 -1.74 -8.01
CA VAL A 263 24.51 -1.64 -9.09
C VAL A 263 25.95 -1.58 -8.57
N THR A 264 26.87 -2.13 -9.36
CA THR A 264 28.31 -1.97 -9.11
C THR A 264 28.74 -0.56 -9.45
N ILE A 265 29.25 0.15 -8.44
CA ILE A 265 29.70 1.53 -8.55
C ILE A 265 31.20 1.53 -8.93
N THR A 266 31.53 2.10 -10.10
CA THR A 266 32.92 2.48 -10.42
C THR A 266 33.08 3.99 -10.33
N PRO A 267 34.30 4.54 -10.13
CA PRO A 267 34.51 5.98 -10.07
C PRO A 267 33.94 6.75 -11.27
N GLU A 268 34.10 6.20 -12.49
CA GLU A 268 33.62 6.84 -13.71
C GLU A 268 32.09 6.88 -13.75
N LYS A 269 31.45 5.77 -13.39
CA LYS A 269 29.98 5.65 -13.32
C LYS A 269 29.40 6.52 -12.21
N GLY A 270 29.99 6.48 -11.02
CA GLY A 270 29.60 7.32 -9.90
C GLY A 270 29.63 8.80 -10.28
N GLN A 271 30.70 9.27 -10.94
CA GLN A 271 30.79 10.66 -11.40
C GLN A 271 29.70 11.02 -12.42
N LYS A 272 29.38 10.10 -13.35
CA LYS A 272 28.29 10.28 -14.31
C LYS A 272 26.94 10.40 -13.59
N TRP A 273 26.63 9.47 -12.70
CA TRP A 273 25.35 9.43 -11.99
C TRP A 273 25.18 10.62 -11.05
N ILE A 274 26.22 11.02 -10.31
CA ILE A 274 26.21 12.25 -9.50
C ILE A 274 25.78 13.45 -10.34
N LYS A 275 26.38 13.60 -11.53
CA LYS A 275 26.05 14.71 -12.43
C LYS A 275 24.59 14.66 -12.88
N GLN A 276 24.09 13.50 -13.29
CA GLN A 276 22.71 13.35 -13.76
C GLN A 276 21.68 13.59 -12.64
N ILE A 277 21.93 13.04 -11.45
CA ILE A 277 21.08 13.23 -10.26
C ILE A 277 21.05 14.71 -9.88
N SER A 278 22.22 15.36 -9.74
CA SER A 278 22.32 16.80 -9.41
C SER A 278 21.57 17.66 -10.42
N GLN A 279 21.78 17.43 -11.71
CA GLN A 279 21.12 18.19 -12.77
C GLN A 279 19.60 17.99 -12.77
N THR A 280 19.13 16.79 -12.46
CA THR A 280 17.68 16.51 -12.38
C THR A 280 17.05 17.22 -11.18
N ILE A 281 17.69 17.16 -10.01
CA ILE A 281 17.23 17.85 -8.79
C ILE A 281 17.23 19.37 -9.01
N GLU A 282 18.30 19.94 -9.56
CA GLU A 282 18.40 21.37 -9.86
C GLU A 282 17.26 21.82 -10.78
N ARG A 283 16.98 21.08 -11.86
CA ARG A 283 15.88 21.39 -12.78
C ARG A 283 14.53 21.34 -12.11
N LEU A 284 14.28 20.33 -11.27
CA LEU A 284 13.04 20.24 -10.48
C LEU A 284 12.88 21.48 -9.60
N HIS A 285 13.93 21.84 -8.86
CA HIS A 285 13.93 22.96 -7.92
C HIS A 285 13.73 24.30 -8.62
N GLU A 286 14.35 24.51 -9.78
CA GLU A 286 14.16 25.69 -10.63
C GLU A 286 12.69 25.92 -11.02
N HIS A 287 11.90 24.84 -11.10
CA HIS A 287 10.47 24.89 -11.44
C HIS A 287 9.56 24.74 -10.22
N GLY A 288 10.12 24.78 -9.00
CA GLY A 288 9.36 24.71 -7.76
C GLY A 288 8.96 23.31 -7.31
N PHE A 289 9.48 22.25 -7.94
CA PHE A 289 9.20 20.87 -7.54
C PHE A 289 10.23 20.35 -6.53
N VAL A 290 9.76 19.54 -5.60
CA VAL A 290 10.58 18.80 -4.63
C VAL A 290 10.47 17.32 -4.94
N TRP A 291 11.57 16.58 -4.88
CA TRP A 291 11.60 15.13 -5.05
C TRP A 291 11.05 14.42 -3.81
N GLY A 292 11.54 14.79 -2.62
CA GLY A 292 10.87 14.54 -1.34
C GLY A 292 11.35 13.32 -0.56
N ASP A 293 11.76 12.23 -1.22
CA ASP A 293 12.29 11.02 -0.58
C ASP A 293 13.59 10.54 -1.25
N GLY A 294 14.61 11.41 -1.22
CA GLY A 294 15.85 11.14 -1.93
C GLY A 294 16.68 10.01 -1.29
N LYS A 295 16.84 8.89 -2.01
CA LYS A 295 17.64 7.73 -1.60
C LYS A 295 18.06 6.86 -2.80
N PRO A 296 19.09 6.00 -2.68
CA PRO A 296 19.53 5.12 -3.78
C PRO A 296 18.44 4.23 -4.36
N ASN A 297 17.52 3.72 -3.53
CA ASN A 297 16.42 2.87 -3.99
C ASN A 297 15.42 3.61 -4.89
N ASN A 298 15.34 4.94 -4.78
CA ASN A 298 14.48 5.77 -5.61
C ASN A 298 15.23 6.32 -6.84
N ILE A 299 16.42 5.78 -7.15
CA ILE A 299 17.18 6.09 -8.35
C ILE A 299 17.33 4.81 -9.16
N VAL A 300 16.84 4.82 -10.39
CA VAL A 300 17.02 3.70 -11.33
C VAL A 300 18.15 4.03 -12.28
N ILE A 301 19.11 3.11 -12.41
CA ILE A 301 20.10 3.12 -13.48
C ILE A 301 19.55 2.29 -14.63
N ASP A 302 19.23 2.95 -15.73
CA ASP A 302 18.65 2.31 -16.90
C ASP A 302 19.67 1.47 -17.69
N GLU A 303 19.21 0.79 -18.73
CA GLU A 303 20.06 -0.04 -19.60
C GLU A 303 21.13 0.76 -20.37
N LYS A 304 21.00 2.09 -20.45
CA LYS A 304 21.98 3.01 -21.05
C LYS A 304 22.93 3.60 -20.01
N ASP A 305 22.88 3.07 -18.79
CA ASP A 305 23.68 3.50 -17.64
C ASP A 305 23.37 4.95 -17.21
N ASP A 306 22.16 5.45 -17.53
CA ASP A 306 21.68 6.77 -17.15
C ASP A 306 20.83 6.71 -15.88
N ALA A 307 21.01 7.69 -14.98
CA ALA A 307 20.27 7.76 -13.72
C ALA A 307 18.92 8.48 -13.89
N TRP A 308 17.86 7.85 -13.39
CA TRP A 308 16.49 8.35 -13.37
C TRP A 308 15.97 8.47 -11.94
N LEU A 309 15.35 9.61 -11.61
CA LEU A 309 14.69 9.78 -10.32
C LEU A 309 13.25 9.24 -10.41
N ILE A 310 12.90 8.39 -9.46
CA ILE A 310 11.56 7.80 -9.33
C ILE A 310 10.97 8.11 -7.95
N ASP A 311 9.69 7.77 -7.78
CA ASP A 311 8.93 7.90 -6.54
C ASP A 311 8.86 9.34 -6.00
N PHE A 312 7.76 10.01 -6.35
CA PHE A 312 7.45 11.37 -5.91
C PHE A 312 6.33 11.37 -4.88
N GLY A 313 6.07 10.23 -4.21
CA GLY A 313 5.08 10.15 -3.14
C GLY A 313 5.44 10.96 -1.90
N GLY A 314 6.72 11.36 -1.77
CA GLY A 314 7.23 11.98 -0.57
C GLY A 314 7.52 10.95 0.53
N GLY A 315 7.58 11.41 1.78
CA GLY A 315 7.98 10.61 2.93
C GLY A 315 9.39 10.92 3.41
N THR A 316 9.86 10.18 4.42
CA THR A 316 11.21 10.38 4.96
C THR A 316 11.81 9.04 5.32
N THR A 317 12.87 8.67 4.60
CA THR A 317 13.67 7.50 4.95
C THR A 317 14.77 7.90 5.94
N LYS A 318 14.73 7.33 7.15
CA LYS A 318 15.75 7.55 8.18
C LYS A 318 17.15 7.31 7.62
N GLY A 319 18.07 8.24 7.89
CA GLY A 319 19.45 8.17 7.43
C GLY A 319 19.71 8.84 6.07
N TRP A 320 18.67 9.23 5.32
CA TRP A 320 18.83 9.95 4.04
C TRP A 320 18.45 11.42 4.09
N VAL A 321 17.37 11.74 4.80
CA VAL A 321 16.96 13.13 5.06
C VAL A 321 16.60 13.26 6.53
N ASP A 322 17.00 14.37 7.15
CA ASP A 322 16.61 14.70 8.52
C ASP A 322 15.12 15.07 8.55
N GLU A 323 14.41 14.63 9.58
CA GLU A 323 12.95 14.75 9.67
C GLU A 323 12.46 16.21 9.54
N GLU A 324 13.25 17.16 10.01
CA GLU A 324 12.99 18.61 9.90
C GLU A 324 13.13 19.18 8.48
N LEU A 325 13.80 18.45 7.57
CA LEU A 325 14.00 18.82 6.17
C LEU A 325 13.15 17.99 5.21
N ALA A 326 12.31 17.08 5.73
CA ALA A 326 11.43 16.24 4.95
C ALA A 326 10.57 17.04 3.96
N GLU A 327 10.44 16.53 2.73
CA GLU A 327 9.64 17.17 1.67
C GLU A 327 10.03 18.63 1.37
N THR A 328 11.31 19.00 1.52
CA THR A 328 11.83 20.32 1.15
C THR A 328 12.96 20.25 0.12
N MET A 329 13.21 21.34 -0.59
CA MET A 329 14.37 21.48 -1.49
C MET A 329 15.70 21.33 -0.75
N GLU A 330 15.77 21.79 0.51
CA GLU A 330 16.97 21.60 1.34
C GLU A 330 17.14 20.13 1.74
N GLY A 331 16.04 19.40 1.97
CA GLY A 331 16.04 17.96 2.15
C GLY A 331 16.57 17.21 0.93
N ASP A 332 16.15 17.59 -0.28
CA ASP A 332 16.66 17.01 -1.53
C ASP A 332 18.17 17.26 -1.70
N LYS A 333 18.66 18.46 -1.35
CA LYS A 333 20.10 18.77 -1.37
C LYS A 333 20.87 17.94 -0.34
N GLN A 334 20.31 17.75 0.85
CA GLN A 334 20.89 16.88 1.86
C GLN A 334 20.97 15.43 1.37
N ALA A 335 19.89 14.92 0.79
CA ALA A 335 19.85 13.58 0.18
C ALA A 335 20.94 13.44 -0.90
N LEU A 336 21.08 14.43 -1.79
CA LEU A 336 22.12 14.44 -2.82
C LEU A 336 23.52 14.35 -2.20
N GLY A 337 23.80 15.11 -1.14
CA GLY A 337 25.08 15.03 -0.41
C GLY A 337 25.38 13.61 0.09
N ARG A 338 24.40 12.95 0.73
CA ARG A 338 24.54 11.57 1.23
C ARG A 338 24.67 10.56 0.08
N ILE A 339 23.98 10.77 -1.04
CA ILE A 339 24.11 9.92 -2.25
C ILE A 339 25.50 10.07 -2.87
N VAL A 340 26.06 11.29 -2.92
CA VAL A 340 27.44 11.53 -3.38
C VAL A 340 28.43 10.79 -2.49
N GLU A 341 28.25 10.85 -1.17
CA GLU A 341 29.07 10.08 -0.23
C GLU A 341 28.96 8.58 -0.48
N PHE A 342 27.74 8.06 -0.67
CA PHE A 342 27.49 6.66 -0.99
C PHE A 342 28.22 6.23 -2.28
N LEU A 343 28.11 7.03 -3.35
CA LEU A 343 28.76 6.76 -4.63
C LEU A 343 30.29 6.85 -4.57
N CYS A 344 30.85 7.72 -3.72
CA CYS A 344 32.29 7.83 -3.52
C CYS A 344 32.85 6.71 -2.63
N HIS A 345 32.07 6.19 -1.67
CA HIS A 345 32.53 5.21 -0.67
C HIS A 345 32.04 3.77 -0.89
N GLY A 346 31.18 3.52 -1.89
CA GLY A 346 30.58 2.22 -2.21
C GLY A 346 31.58 1.08 -2.46
N ASN A 347 32.88 1.39 -2.60
CA ASN A 347 33.95 0.41 -2.74
C ASN A 347 34.45 -0.20 -1.40
N ARG A 348 33.94 0.23 -0.23
CA ARG A 348 34.45 -0.23 1.08
C ARG A 348 33.63 -1.32 1.78
N ARG A 349 32.43 -1.68 1.30
CA ARG A 349 31.60 -2.71 1.96
C ARG A 349 31.95 -4.16 1.57
N SER A 350 32.72 -4.39 0.50
CA SER A 350 33.13 -5.75 0.09
C SER A 350 34.42 -6.27 0.74
N SER A 351 35.07 -5.53 1.66
CA SER A 351 36.35 -5.95 2.25
C SER A 351 36.31 -6.25 3.76
N MET A 352 35.12 -6.41 4.37
CA MET A 352 34.97 -6.72 5.80
C MET A 352 34.17 -8.00 6.11
N LEU A 353 34.09 -8.93 5.16
CA LEU A 353 33.59 -10.29 5.42
C LEU A 353 34.55 -11.33 4.82
N HIS A 354 35.69 -11.53 5.49
CA HIS A 354 36.44 -12.79 5.47
C HIS A 354 36.90 -13.14 6.88
#